data_AF-A0A654B5Q8-F1
#
_entry.id   AF-A0A654B5Q8-F1
#
_cell.length_a   1.000
_cell.length_b   1.000
_cell.length_c   1.000
_cell.angle_alpha   90.00
_cell.angle_beta   90.00
_cell.angle_gamma   90.00
#
_symmetry.space_group_name_H-M   'P 1'
#
loop_
_entity.id
_entity.type
_entity.pdbx_description
1 polymer ?
#
loop_
_entity_poly.entity_id
_entity_poly.type
_entity_poly.pdbx_seq_one_letter_code
_entity_poly.pdbx_strand_id
1 'polypeptide(L)'
;MSCGGERAGLILRTIYALCLLGATYNHWAIIVRHGLLWDYDGLPVVSAVFWTSLAFLDPAAVVLLFLRPRVGVAATIAIIVVDVVHNLWILAHCYPPLSRTLLETPGVIAQIVFMVFVLGSARIACRSR
;
A
#
# COMPACT_ATOMS: atom_id res chain seq x y z
N MET A 1 1.40 -25.87 -21.74
CA MET A 1 2.46 -24.86 -21.48
C MET A 1 2.03 -23.78 -20.45
N SER A 2 1.35 -24.12 -19.33
CA SER A 2 0.73 -23.11 -18.43
C SER A 2 1.04 -23.26 -16.92
N CYS A 3 1.93 -24.17 -16.50
CA CYS A 3 2.20 -24.35 -15.06
C CYS A 3 3.10 -23.23 -14.48
N GLY A 4 4.04 -22.70 -15.26
CA GLY A 4 4.99 -21.66 -14.80
C GLY A 4 4.36 -20.30 -14.55
N GLY A 5 3.38 -19.90 -15.39
CA GLY A 5 2.69 -18.62 -15.26
C GLY A 5 1.80 -18.52 -14.01
N GLU A 6 1.18 -19.64 -13.62
CA GLU A 6 0.35 -19.75 -12.42
C GLU A 6 1.20 -19.64 -11.14
N ARG A 7 2.33 -20.34 -11.10
CA ARG A 7 3.27 -20.29 -9.97
C ARG A 7 3.82 -18.87 -9.80
N ALA A 8 4.20 -18.20 -10.90
CA ALA A 8 4.65 -16.81 -10.86
C ALA A 8 3.55 -15.87 -10.33
N GLY A 9 2.30 -16.04 -10.78
CA GLY A 9 1.17 -15.24 -10.29
C GLY A 9 0.91 -15.41 -8.80
N LEU A 10 1.03 -16.64 -8.27
CA LEU A 10 0.93 -16.87 -6.82
C LEU A 10 2.07 -16.21 -6.04
N ILE A 11 3.33 -16.36 -6.50
CA ILE A 11 4.50 -15.75 -5.85
C ILE A 11 4.35 -14.23 -5.76
N LEU A 12 3.95 -13.57 -6.84
CA LEU A 12 3.75 -12.11 -6.86
C LEU A 12 2.68 -11.68 -5.87
N ARG A 13 1.54 -12.38 -5.82
CA ARG A 13 0.46 -12.07 -4.88
C ARG A 13 0.87 -12.30 -3.43
N THR A 14 1.70 -13.31 -3.15
CA THR A 14 2.31 -13.50 -1.84
C THR A 14 3.22 -12.33 -1.47
N ILE A 15 4.07 -11.87 -2.39
CA ILE A 15 4.91 -10.69 -2.15
C ILE A 15 4.04 -9.45 -1.86
N TYR A 16 3.01 -9.20 -2.68
CA TYR A 16 2.08 -8.08 -2.46
C TYR A 16 1.42 -8.17 -1.09
N ALA A 17 0.98 -9.37 -0.71
CA ALA A 17 0.33 -9.60 0.56
C ALA A 17 1.26 -9.32 1.75
N LEU A 18 2.53 -9.75 1.68
CA LEU A 18 3.50 -9.46 2.72
C LEU A 18 3.77 -7.95 2.87
N CYS A 19 3.86 -7.23 1.76
CA CYS A 19 4.00 -5.76 1.78
C CYS A 19 2.78 -5.07 2.41
N LEU A 20 1.56 -5.45 2.00
CA LEU A 20 0.32 -4.90 2.56
C LEU A 20 0.16 -5.25 4.04
N LEU A 21 0.52 -6.45 4.49
CA LEU A 21 0.49 -6.82 5.91
C LEU A 21 1.53 -6.04 6.73
N GLY A 22 2.70 -5.74 6.17
CA GLY A 22 3.67 -4.85 6.79
C GLY A 22 3.13 -3.43 6.97
N ALA A 23 2.45 -2.88 5.95
CA ALA A 23 1.77 -1.59 6.04
C ALA A 23 0.61 -1.63 7.06
N THR A 24 -0.21 -2.68 7.03
CA THR A 24 -1.28 -2.94 7.99
C THR A 24 -0.76 -2.89 9.43
N TYR A 25 0.35 -3.57 9.70
CA TYR A 25 0.98 -3.55 11.02
C TYR A 25 1.36 -2.14 11.47
N ASN A 26 1.95 -1.34 10.58
CA ASN A 26 2.30 0.05 10.89
C ASN A 26 1.07 0.90 11.21
N HIS A 27 0.00 0.78 10.42
CA HIS A 27 -1.25 1.52 10.68
C HIS A 27 -1.89 1.11 12.01
N TRP A 28 -1.97 -0.20 12.29
CA TRP A 28 -2.49 -0.67 13.58
C TRP A 28 -1.59 -0.29 14.76
N ALA A 29 -0.27 -0.30 14.60
CA ALA A 29 0.65 0.14 15.64
C ALA A 29 0.41 1.63 16.00
N ILE A 30 0.13 2.48 15.01
CA ILE A 30 -0.25 3.88 15.25
C ILE A 30 -1.61 3.96 15.95
N ILE A 31 -2.62 3.24 15.46
CA ILE A 31 -3.96 3.20 16.06
C ILE A 31 -3.91 2.76 17.53
N VAL A 32 -3.11 1.75 17.86
CA VAL A 32 -2.95 1.27 19.24
C VAL A 32 -2.28 2.31 20.13
N ARG A 33 -1.32 3.08 19.60
CA ARG A 33 -0.58 4.09 20.37
C ARG A 33 -1.34 5.39 20.57
N HIS A 34 -2.09 5.83 19.57
CA HIS A 34 -2.68 7.18 19.53
C HIS A 34 -4.21 7.19 19.43
N GLY A 35 -4.84 6.03 19.16
CA GLY A 35 -6.27 5.90 18.90
C GLY A 35 -6.63 5.99 17.41
N LEU A 36 -7.90 5.72 17.11
CA LEU A 36 -8.45 5.90 15.77
C LEU A 36 -8.48 7.39 15.42
N LEU A 37 -8.23 7.71 14.14
CA LEU A 37 -8.31 9.07 13.61
C LEU A 37 -7.37 10.08 14.30
N TRP A 38 -6.24 9.61 14.83
CA TRP A 38 -5.19 10.53 15.29
C TRP A 38 -4.76 11.44 14.15
N ASP A 39 -4.64 12.73 14.44
CA ASP A 39 -4.41 13.81 13.47
C ASP A 39 -2.93 14.11 13.22
N TYR A 40 -2.01 13.29 13.76
CA TYR A 40 -0.57 13.42 13.52
C TYR A 40 -0.04 14.82 13.86
N ASP A 41 -0.47 15.34 15.01
CA ASP A 41 -0.09 16.66 15.54
C ASP A 41 -0.52 17.84 14.64
N GLY A 42 -1.71 17.74 14.04
CA GLY A 42 -2.36 18.82 13.30
C GLY A 42 -2.34 18.69 11.78
N LEU A 43 -2.08 17.50 11.23
CA LEU A 43 -2.27 17.23 9.80
C LEU A 43 -3.76 17.25 9.42
N PRO A 44 -4.09 17.44 8.13
CA PRO A 44 -5.47 17.47 7.68
C PRO A 44 -6.26 16.23 8.12
N VAL A 45 -7.51 16.42 8.58
CA VAL A 45 -8.40 15.33 9.02
C VAL A 45 -8.56 14.24 7.95
N VAL A 46 -8.52 14.61 6.68
CA VAL A 46 -8.57 13.67 5.55
C VAL A 46 -7.44 12.64 5.62
N SER A 47 -6.24 13.03 6.07
CA SER A 47 -5.10 12.13 6.24
C SER A 47 -5.31 11.16 7.39
N ALA A 48 -5.84 11.61 8.53
CA ALA A 48 -6.19 10.75 9.65
C ALA A 48 -7.22 9.68 9.26
N VAL A 49 -8.26 10.08 8.52
CA VAL A 49 -9.28 9.17 7.97
C VAL A 49 -8.65 8.19 6.98
N PHE A 50 -7.83 8.70 6.05
CA PHE A 50 -7.17 7.89 5.03
C PHE A 50 -6.27 6.82 5.65
N TRP A 51 -5.31 7.19 6.49
CA TRP A 51 -4.38 6.23 7.11
C TRP A 51 -5.08 5.27 8.09
N THR A 52 -6.14 5.72 8.78
CA THR A 52 -6.96 4.80 9.59
C THR A 52 -7.66 3.77 8.70
N SER A 53 -8.17 4.18 7.54
CA SER A 53 -8.85 3.26 6.61
C SER A 53 -7.91 2.18 6.05
N LEU A 54 -6.63 2.51 5.82
CA LEU A 54 -5.63 1.56 5.32
C LEU A 54 -5.41 0.36 6.27
N ALA A 55 -5.56 0.57 7.59
CA ALA A 55 -5.53 -0.51 8.58
C ALA A 55 -6.53 -1.64 8.31
N PHE A 56 -7.60 -1.35 7.56
CA PHE A 56 -8.66 -2.30 7.19
C PHE A 56 -8.65 -2.63 5.70
N LEU A 57 -8.36 -1.66 4.82
CA LEU A 57 -8.32 -1.88 3.37
C LEU A 57 -7.18 -2.80 2.95
N ASP A 58 -6.01 -2.68 3.56
CA ASP A 58 -4.86 -3.53 3.29
C ASP A 58 -5.14 -5.02 3.54
N PRO A 59 -5.59 -5.45 4.74
CA PRO A 59 -5.89 -6.86 4.98
C PRO A 59 -7.08 -7.35 4.14
N ALA A 60 -8.05 -6.49 3.83
CA ALA A 60 -9.12 -6.84 2.89
C ALA A 60 -8.59 -7.12 1.48
N ALA A 61 -7.66 -6.31 0.98
CA ALA A 61 -6.99 -6.53 -0.30
C ALA A 61 -6.14 -7.81 -0.26
N VAL A 62 -5.46 -8.11 0.85
CA VAL A 62 -4.73 -9.37 1.07
C VAL A 62 -5.66 -10.57 0.89
N VAL A 63 -6.83 -10.57 1.54
CA VAL A 63 -7.82 -11.64 1.38
C VAL A 63 -8.26 -11.77 -0.08
N LEU A 64 -8.54 -10.64 -0.75
CA LEU A 64 -8.94 -10.63 -2.15
C LEU A 64 -7.86 -11.13 -3.11
N LEU A 65 -6.57 -10.92 -2.83
CA LEU A 65 -5.46 -11.43 -3.66
C LEU A 65 -5.54 -12.96 -3.81
N PHE A 66 -6.01 -13.67 -2.79
CA PHE A 66 -6.12 -15.12 -2.82
C PHE A 66 -7.50 -15.62 -3.23
N LEU A 67 -8.59 -14.96 -2.80
CA LEU A 67 -9.96 -15.38 -3.12
C LEU A 67 -10.40 -14.97 -4.54
N ARG A 68 -10.04 -13.77 -4.99
CA ARG A 68 -10.44 -13.19 -6.28
C ARG A 68 -9.28 -12.43 -6.89
N PRO A 69 -8.28 -13.12 -7.50
CA PRO A 69 -6.96 -12.56 -7.77
C PRO A 69 -6.97 -11.28 -8.60
N ARG A 70 -7.84 -11.18 -9.62
CA ARG A 70 -8.00 -9.97 -10.42
C ARG A 70 -8.53 -8.78 -9.61
N VAL A 71 -9.49 -9.03 -8.72
CA VAL A 71 -10.06 -8.00 -7.83
C VAL A 71 -9.03 -7.59 -6.78
N GLY A 72 -8.32 -8.57 -6.19
CA GLY A 72 -7.25 -8.30 -5.23
C GLY A 72 -6.13 -7.46 -5.83
N VAL A 73 -5.64 -7.80 -7.02
CA VAL A 73 -4.62 -7.00 -7.71
C VAL A 73 -5.12 -5.60 -8.03
N ALA A 74 -6.37 -5.46 -8.51
CA ALA A 74 -6.96 -4.14 -8.75
C ALA A 74 -7.07 -3.30 -7.46
N ALA A 75 -7.48 -3.91 -6.35
CA ALA A 75 -7.54 -3.25 -5.05
C ALA A 75 -6.15 -2.85 -4.55
N THR A 76 -5.13 -3.72 -4.66
CA THR A 76 -3.74 -3.39 -4.32
C THR A 76 -3.24 -2.20 -5.13
N ILE A 77 -3.51 -2.15 -6.45
CA ILE A 77 -3.14 -1.02 -7.30
C ILE A 77 -3.80 0.27 -6.80
N ALA A 78 -5.11 0.24 -6.55
CA ALA A 78 -5.83 1.41 -6.08
C ALA A 78 -5.27 1.93 -4.76
N ILE A 79 -5.05 1.03 -3.79
CA ILE A 79 -4.46 1.36 -2.49
C ILE A 79 -3.08 2.01 -2.67
N ILE A 80 -2.15 1.34 -3.34
CA ILE A 80 -0.76 1.82 -3.38
C ILE A 80 -0.59 3.10 -4.20
N VAL A 81 -1.38 3.29 -5.26
CA VAL A 81 -1.36 4.52 -6.05
C VAL A 81 -1.89 5.69 -5.21
N VAL A 82 -3.01 5.51 -4.53
CA VAL A 82 -3.60 6.58 -3.69
C VAL A 82 -2.69 6.89 -2.52
N ASP A 83 -2.10 5.88 -1.86
CA ASP A 83 -1.17 6.06 -0.74
C ASP A 83 0.09 6.85 -1.14
N VAL A 84 0.75 6.46 -2.24
CA VAL A 84 1.93 7.18 -2.74
C VAL A 84 1.58 8.63 -3.08
N VAL A 85 0.47 8.88 -3.78
CA VAL A 85 0.04 10.24 -4.14
C VAL A 85 -0.26 11.06 -2.88
N HIS A 86 -0.98 10.48 -1.91
CA HIS A 86 -1.32 11.14 -0.66
C HIS A 86 -0.07 11.51 0.15
N ASN A 87 0.87 10.57 0.31
CA ASN A 87 2.08 10.80 1.10
C ASN A 87 3.03 11.79 0.42
N LEU A 88 3.16 11.74 -0.92
CA LEU A 88 3.92 12.76 -1.66
C LEU A 88 3.28 14.15 -1.56
N TRP A 89 1.95 14.23 -1.57
CA TRP A 89 1.24 15.50 -1.38
C TRP A 89 1.49 16.06 0.03
N ILE A 90 1.42 15.24 1.07
CA ILE A 90 1.74 15.64 2.46
C ILE A 90 3.19 16.12 2.56
N LEU A 91 4.17 15.38 2.04
CA LEU A 91 5.56 15.81 2.08
C LEU A 91 5.77 17.14 1.35
N ALA A 92 5.14 17.33 0.18
CA ALA A 92 5.31 18.55 -0.59
C ALA A 92 4.71 19.80 0.09
N HIS A 93 3.58 19.66 0.79
CA HIS A 93 2.82 20.81 1.32
C HIS A 93 3.05 21.04 2.81
N CYS A 94 3.22 19.99 3.60
CA CYS A 94 3.41 20.09 5.05
C CYS A 94 4.89 20.08 5.45
N TYR A 95 5.77 19.48 4.62
CA TYR A 95 7.20 19.34 4.92
C TYR A 95 8.10 19.71 3.72
N PRO A 96 8.03 20.95 3.20
CA PRO A 96 8.89 21.37 2.09
C PRO A 96 10.36 21.56 2.53
N PRO A 97 11.34 21.38 1.61
CA PRO A 97 11.17 21.02 0.20
C PRO A 97 11.10 19.50 -0.02
N LEU A 98 10.24 19.07 -0.94
CA LEU A 98 10.00 17.65 -1.26
C LEU A 98 11.29 16.88 -1.62
N SER A 99 12.22 17.52 -2.33
CA SER A 99 13.48 16.89 -2.75
C SER A 99 14.32 16.40 -1.58
N ARG A 100 14.30 17.12 -0.46
CA ARG A 100 15.00 16.74 0.77
C ARG A 100 14.19 15.78 1.60
N THR A 101 12.92 16.10 1.85
CA THR A 101 12.08 15.31 2.78
C THR A 101 11.74 13.93 2.23
N LEU A 102 11.67 13.77 0.91
CA LEU A 102 11.55 12.44 0.30
C LEU A 102 12.77 11.56 0.59
N LEU A 103 13.98 12.12 0.52
CA LEU A 103 15.23 11.39 0.81
C LEU A 103 15.36 11.01 2.29
N GLU A 104 14.79 11.83 3.18
CA GLU A 104 14.77 11.60 4.62
C GLU A 104 13.63 10.65 5.05
N THR A 105 12.72 10.29 4.13
CA THR A 105 11.53 9.44 4.43
C THR A 105 11.60 8.10 3.67
N PRO A 106 12.41 7.13 4.13
CA PRO A 106 12.61 5.85 3.44
C PRO A 106 11.31 5.04 3.27
N GLY A 107 10.32 5.23 4.15
CA GLY A 107 9.00 4.61 4.03
C GLY A 107 8.28 5.00 2.74
N VAL A 108 8.29 6.28 2.37
CA VAL A 108 7.63 6.76 1.13
C VAL A 108 8.39 6.26 -0.11
N ILE A 109 9.72 6.18 -0.05
CA ILE A 109 10.51 5.56 -1.12
C ILE A 109 10.12 4.09 -1.30
N ALA A 110 9.99 3.33 -0.22
CA ALA A 110 9.57 1.93 -0.27
C ALA A 110 8.17 1.77 -0.89
N GLN A 111 7.23 2.66 -0.57
CA GLN A 111 5.89 2.68 -1.19
C GLN A 111 5.97 2.95 -2.70
N ILE A 112 6.79 3.90 -3.15
CA ILE A 112 6.99 4.19 -4.58
C ILE A 112 7.57 2.97 -5.30
N VAL A 113 8.59 2.32 -4.74
CA VAL A 113 9.18 1.10 -5.30
C VAL A 113 8.14 -0.01 -5.37
N PHE A 114 7.35 -0.19 -4.31
CA PHE A 114 6.28 -1.18 -4.28
C PHE A 114 5.20 -0.88 -5.32
N MET A 115 4.79 0.39 -5.50
CA MET A 115 3.85 0.81 -6.54
C MET A 115 4.35 0.43 -7.93
N VAL A 116 5.59 0.80 -8.28
CA VAL A 116 6.19 0.49 -9.58
C VAL A 116 6.25 -1.02 -9.80
N PHE A 117 6.63 -1.78 -8.77
CA PHE A 117 6.65 -3.24 -8.81
C PHE A 117 5.26 -3.84 -9.06
N VAL A 118 4.24 -3.40 -8.33
CA VAL A 118 2.87 -3.88 -8.48
C VAL A 118 2.34 -3.57 -9.88
N LEU A 119 2.51 -2.34 -10.37
CA LEU A 119 2.05 -1.93 -11.69
C LEU A 119 2.75 -2.74 -12.80
N GLY A 120 4.07 -2.92 -12.69
CA GLY A 120 4.87 -3.65 -13.67
C GLY A 120 4.56 -5.15 -13.72
N SER A 121 4.12 -5.74 -12.61
CA SER A 121 3.90 -7.18 -12.50
C SER A 121 2.42 -7.59 -12.39
N ALA A 122 1.49 -6.64 -12.35
CA ALA A 122 0.04 -6.83 -12.21
C ALA A 122 -0.55 -7.85 -13.19
N ARG A 123 -0.17 -7.78 -14.48
CA ARG A 123 -0.70 -8.71 -15.50
C ARG A 123 -0.34 -10.17 -15.22
N ILE A 124 0.83 -10.42 -14.63
CA ILE A 124 1.27 -11.78 -14.26
C ILE A 124 0.60 -12.19 -12.95
N ALA A 125 0.51 -11.28 -11.98
CA ALA A 125 -0.18 -11.50 -10.70
C ALA A 125 -1.66 -11.87 -10.88
N CYS A 126 -2.33 -11.33 -11.90
CA CYS A 126 -3.73 -11.65 -12.26
C CYS A 126 -3.94 -13.06 -12.83
N ARG A 127 -2.87 -13.80 -13.13
CA ARG A 127 -2.98 -15.17 -13.63
C ARG A 127 -3.25 -16.10 -12.44
N SER A 128 -4.45 -16.67 -12.42
CA SER A 128 -4.84 -17.72 -11.50
C SER A 128 -5.52 -18.85 -12.26
N ARG A 129 -5.52 -20.05 -11.66
CA ARG A 129 -6.41 -21.15 -12.06
C ARG A 129 -7.87 -20.70 -12.09
#